data_AF-A0A258BRM1-F1
#
_entry.id   AF-A0A258BRM1-F1
#
_cell.length_a   1.000
_cell.length_b   1.000
_cell.length_c   1.000
_cell.angle_alpha   90.00
_cell.angle_beta   90.00
_cell.angle_gamma   90.00
#
_symmetry.space_group_name_H-M   'P 1'
#
loop_
_entity.id
_entity.type
_entity.pdbx_description
1 polymer ?
#
loop_
_entity_poly.entity_id
_entity_poly.type
_entity_poly.pdbx_seq_one_letter_code
_entity_poly.pdbx_strand_id
1 'polypeptide(L)'
;MFRSTPKWFWLGCGALGIGTVLVVLLSSGWLGFRLVQLEWKTQGSTDLRFVSVDLAFENQSDIQAKSGSLPFMAGVVIDTDRDIYDEVFLGGGRDQPDALFSYSALLGRFVNQSADHDLSKPSSDATMGGVSVDVDRDGWTDLILARESGVWLYLNSSGRLGDGRTIFKPEAGTTALSVTPGDVNADGHVDLYVSGYISNDRVEGQTIFTRPYGGYSYLLLGDAAGDFTDATELWGLRRQHNTFTAVLADIDDDGDPDLVVAQDTGHVEIWRNND
;
A
#
# COMPACT_ATOMS: atom_id res chain seq x y z
N MET A 1 -39.41 -46.46 66.75
CA MET A 1 -40.45 -45.95 65.83
C MET A 1 -40.11 -44.50 65.50
N PHE A 2 -40.26 -44.13 64.23
CA PHE A 2 -40.01 -42.81 63.61
C PHE A 2 -38.60 -42.45 63.11
N ARG A 3 -38.62 -42.11 61.81
CA ARG A 3 -37.57 -41.67 60.89
C ARG A 3 -37.22 -40.20 61.13
N SER A 4 -35.98 -39.81 60.81
CA SER A 4 -35.72 -38.63 59.99
C SER A 4 -34.36 -38.75 59.30
N THR A 5 -34.38 -38.70 57.96
CA THR A 5 -33.21 -38.49 57.12
C THR A 5 -33.06 -36.99 56.86
N PRO A 6 -31.85 -36.40 56.88
CA PRO A 6 -31.61 -35.13 56.23
C PRO A 6 -31.19 -35.37 54.77
N LYS A 7 -32.03 -34.84 53.88
CA LYS A 7 -31.81 -34.71 52.43
C LYS A 7 -30.81 -33.59 52.15
N TRP A 8 -29.49 -33.84 52.10
CA TRP A 8 -28.54 -32.82 51.58
C TRP A 8 -27.30 -33.39 50.85
N PHE A 9 -27.36 -34.65 50.42
CA PHE A 9 -26.44 -35.13 49.38
C PHE A 9 -27.11 -34.86 48.03
N TRP A 10 -26.38 -34.35 47.03
CA TRP A 10 -26.81 -34.07 45.63
C TRP A 10 -26.97 -32.61 45.17
N LEU A 11 -26.27 -31.64 45.76
CA LEU A 11 -26.13 -30.31 45.12
C LEU A 11 -24.68 -29.89 44.79
N GLY A 12 -23.67 -30.66 45.18
CA GLY A 12 -22.26 -30.26 45.04
C GLY A 12 -21.56 -30.63 43.72
N CYS A 13 -21.88 -31.75 43.09
CA CYS A 13 -21.12 -32.23 41.92
C CYS A 13 -21.63 -31.70 40.57
N GLY A 14 -22.92 -31.36 40.46
CA GLY A 14 -23.49 -30.81 39.22
C GLY A 14 -23.03 -29.39 38.92
N ALA A 15 -22.91 -28.54 39.95
CA ALA A 15 -22.50 -27.15 39.79
C ALA A 15 -21.02 -26.99 39.40
N LEU A 16 -20.13 -27.84 39.94
CA LEU A 16 -18.73 -27.86 39.53
C LEU A 16 -18.56 -28.41 38.11
N GLY A 17 -19.25 -29.49 37.73
CA GLY A 17 -19.16 -30.05 36.38
C GLY A 17 -19.63 -29.08 35.29
N ILE A 18 -20.75 -28.39 35.52
CA ILE A 18 -21.28 -27.38 34.58
C ILE A 18 -20.36 -26.14 34.54
N GLY A 19 -19.85 -25.70 35.70
CA GLY A 19 -18.91 -24.58 35.79
C GLY A 19 -17.61 -24.85 35.06
N THR A 20 -17.03 -26.05 35.19
CA THR A 20 -15.79 -26.42 34.50
C THR A 20 -16.00 -26.59 32.99
N VAL A 21 -17.15 -27.12 32.56
CA VAL A 21 -17.50 -27.20 31.13
C VAL A 21 -17.71 -25.81 30.55
N LEU A 22 -18.36 -24.89 31.27
CA LEU A 22 -18.50 -23.48 30.85
C LEU A 22 -17.15 -22.76 30.78
N VAL A 23 -16.27 -22.97 31.76
CA VAL A 23 -14.92 -22.37 31.75
C VAL A 23 -14.11 -22.94 30.59
N VAL A 24 -14.14 -24.25 30.34
CA VAL A 24 -13.45 -24.86 29.19
C VAL A 24 -14.04 -24.39 27.87
N LEU A 25 -15.37 -24.25 27.74
CA LEU A 25 -16.00 -23.72 26.53
C LEU A 25 -15.67 -22.23 26.30
N LEU A 26 -15.57 -21.44 27.37
CA LEU A 26 -15.22 -20.02 27.30
C LEU A 26 -13.70 -19.79 27.15
N SER A 27 -12.86 -20.71 27.62
CA SER A 27 -11.39 -20.60 27.59
C SER A 27 -10.73 -21.35 26.44
N SER A 28 -11.44 -22.23 25.74
CA SER A 28 -10.88 -23.08 24.67
C SER A 28 -10.69 -22.38 23.33
N GLY A 29 -10.97 -21.08 23.22
CA GLY A 29 -10.88 -20.34 21.95
C GLY A 29 -11.81 -20.86 20.83
N TRP A 30 -12.56 -21.93 21.09
CA TRP A 30 -13.41 -22.62 20.13
C TRP A 30 -14.81 -22.01 20.04
N LEU A 31 -15.26 -21.30 21.09
CA LEU A 31 -16.56 -20.62 21.14
C LEU A 31 -16.47 -19.09 21.36
N GLY A 32 -15.35 -18.57 21.82
CA GLY A 32 -15.16 -17.14 22.10
C GLY A 32 -14.28 -16.49 21.05
N PHE A 33 -14.89 -15.68 20.18
CA PHE A 33 -14.27 -14.80 19.17
C PHE A 33 -13.90 -15.38 17.79
N ARG A 34 -14.80 -16.16 17.16
CA ARG A 34 -14.89 -16.22 15.68
C ARG A 34 -16.30 -15.99 15.15
N LEU A 35 -17.02 -15.02 15.71
CA LEU A 35 -18.36 -14.61 15.26
C LEU A 35 -18.54 -13.08 15.31
N VAL A 36 -17.61 -12.35 14.70
CA VAL A 36 -17.95 -11.06 14.06
C VAL A 36 -17.30 -11.05 12.68
N GLN A 37 -17.45 -12.15 11.94
CA GLN A 37 -17.26 -12.09 10.50
C GLN A 37 -18.55 -11.51 9.95
N LEU A 38 -18.54 -10.18 9.74
CA LEU A 38 -19.46 -9.37 8.93
C LEU A 38 -20.90 -9.90 8.92
N GLU A 39 -21.80 -9.28 9.70
CA GLU A 39 -23.22 -9.40 9.40
C GLU A 39 -23.40 -9.11 7.91
N TRP A 40 -23.78 -10.13 7.14
CA TRP A 40 -24.20 -9.97 5.75
C TRP A 40 -25.48 -9.15 5.78
N LYS A 41 -25.34 -7.83 5.82
CA LYS A 41 -26.43 -6.93 5.48
C LYS A 41 -26.63 -7.07 3.99
N THR A 42 -27.83 -7.48 3.60
CA THR A 42 -28.26 -7.36 2.21
C THR A 42 -28.09 -5.88 1.86
N GLN A 43 -27.14 -5.56 0.98
CA GLN A 43 -27.04 -4.21 0.46
C GLN A 43 -28.38 -3.93 -0.20
N GLY A 44 -29.14 -3.00 0.38
CA GLY A 44 -30.42 -2.60 -0.20
C GLY A 44 -30.23 -2.15 -1.64
N SER A 45 -31.33 -2.01 -2.38
CA SER A 45 -31.27 -1.35 -3.68
C SER A 45 -30.63 0.03 -3.50
N THR A 46 -29.55 0.27 -4.22
CA THR A 46 -28.78 1.51 -4.14
C THR A 46 -28.54 2.03 -5.56
N ASP A 47 -28.70 3.34 -5.74
CA ASP A 47 -28.41 4.02 -6.99
C ASP A 47 -26.93 4.45 -7.03
N LEU A 48 -26.01 3.73 -6.40
CA LEU A 48 -24.59 4.04 -6.47
C LEU A 48 -24.09 3.77 -7.90
N ARG A 49 -23.51 4.79 -8.51
CA ARG A 49 -22.93 4.75 -9.86
C ARG A 49 -21.67 5.58 -9.88
N PHE A 50 -20.66 5.11 -10.60
CA PHE A 50 -19.51 5.93 -10.93
C PHE A 50 -19.94 7.03 -11.90
N VAL A 51 -19.48 8.25 -11.65
CA VAL A 51 -19.58 9.38 -12.55
C VAL A 51 -18.18 9.94 -12.75
N SER A 52 -17.88 10.37 -13.97
CA SER A 52 -16.59 11.01 -14.25
C SER A 52 -16.51 12.37 -13.58
N VAL A 53 -15.33 12.69 -13.06
CA VAL A 53 -14.99 14.01 -12.53
C VAL A 53 -13.79 14.50 -13.33
N ASP A 54 -13.92 15.67 -13.95
CA ASP A 54 -12.85 16.23 -14.77
C ASP A 54 -11.91 17.06 -13.88
N LEU A 55 -10.62 16.75 -13.97
CA LEU A 55 -9.54 17.56 -13.40
C LEU A 55 -8.83 18.29 -14.54
N ALA A 56 -8.45 19.54 -14.31
CA ALA A 56 -7.74 20.36 -15.31
C ALA A 56 -6.27 19.95 -15.41
N PHE A 57 -6.02 18.69 -15.77
CA PHE A 57 -4.71 18.08 -15.92
C PHE A 57 -4.76 17.03 -17.03
N GLU A 58 -3.88 17.18 -18.01
CA GLU A 58 -3.66 16.19 -19.07
C GLU A 58 -2.19 15.82 -19.04
N ASN A 59 -1.87 14.53 -18.89
CA ASN A 59 -0.50 14.07 -18.83
C ASN A 59 0.20 14.25 -20.19
N GLN A 60 1.41 14.81 -20.16
CA GLN A 60 2.26 15.01 -21.32
C GLN A 60 3.25 13.84 -21.46
N SER A 61 2.82 12.79 -22.14
CA SER A 61 3.66 11.63 -22.42
C SER A 61 4.63 11.88 -23.57
N ASP A 62 5.84 11.35 -23.47
CA ASP A 62 6.85 11.29 -24.54
C ASP A 62 7.01 9.86 -25.10
N ILE A 63 5.99 9.01 -24.94
CA ILE A 63 5.99 7.59 -25.31
C ILE A 63 6.37 7.31 -26.78
N GLN A 64 6.14 8.29 -27.67
CA GLN A 64 6.49 8.17 -29.09
C GLN A 64 8.01 8.19 -29.31
N ALA A 65 8.77 8.75 -28.38
CA ALA A 65 10.22 8.65 -28.38
C ALA A 65 10.61 7.25 -27.87
N LYS A 66 11.49 6.56 -28.61
CA LYS A 66 12.06 5.28 -28.15
C LYS A 66 12.83 5.40 -26.83
N SER A 67 13.33 6.58 -26.53
CA SER A 67 13.98 6.90 -25.26
C SER A 67 13.04 7.57 -24.26
N GLY A 68 11.73 7.58 -24.53
CA GLY A 68 10.70 8.24 -23.72
C GLY A 68 10.48 7.57 -22.37
N SER A 69 9.63 8.16 -21.53
CA SER A 69 9.13 7.52 -20.31
C SER A 69 8.22 6.33 -20.64
N LEU A 70 8.09 5.40 -19.69
CA LEU A 70 7.07 4.36 -19.77
C LEU A 70 5.66 5.01 -19.70
N PRO A 71 4.63 4.42 -20.34
CA PRO A 71 3.29 5.01 -20.41
C PRO A 71 2.47 4.83 -19.14
N PHE A 72 3.04 5.20 -18.00
CA PHE A 72 2.40 5.15 -16.69
C PHE A 72 2.37 6.54 -16.08
N MET A 73 1.39 6.75 -15.21
CA MET A 73 1.19 8.00 -14.51
C MET A 73 0.77 7.70 -13.08
N ALA A 74 1.36 8.41 -12.12
CA ALA A 74 0.93 8.36 -10.73
C ALA A 74 -0.45 9.00 -10.55
N GLY A 75 -1.31 8.36 -9.78
CA GLY A 75 -2.51 8.95 -9.20
C GLY A 75 -2.59 8.53 -7.74
N VAL A 76 -2.62 9.48 -6.82
CA VAL A 76 -2.60 9.21 -5.37
C VAL A 76 -3.69 10.02 -4.71
N VAL A 77 -4.46 9.36 -3.84
CA VAL A 77 -5.39 10.02 -2.92
C VAL A 77 -4.64 10.30 -1.62
N ILE A 78 -4.70 11.52 -1.10
CA ILE A 78 -3.93 11.92 0.07
C ILE A 78 -4.71 12.97 0.86
N ASP A 79 -4.82 12.81 2.17
CA ASP A 79 -5.28 13.88 3.05
C ASP A 79 -4.07 14.70 3.50
N THR A 80 -3.90 15.88 2.88
CA THR A 80 -2.74 16.74 3.17
C THR A 80 -2.99 17.66 4.35
N ASP A 81 -4.20 18.17 4.54
CA ASP A 81 -4.51 19.22 5.51
C ASP A 81 -5.31 18.76 6.74
N ARG A 82 -5.60 17.47 6.83
CA ARG A 82 -6.38 16.80 7.90
C ARG A 82 -7.82 17.30 8.00
N ASP A 83 -8.42 17.63 6.86
CA ASP A 83 -9.84 17.90 6.80
C ASP A 83 -10.65 16.59 6.65
N ILE A 84 -11.83 16.63 6.04
CA ILE A 84 -12.68 15.43 5.84
C ILE A 84 -12.67 14.94 4.38
N TYR A 85 -11.90 15.59 3.52
CA TYR A 85 -11.86 15.43 2.08
C TYR A 85 -10.43 15.14 1.65
N ASP A 86 -10.24 14.04 0.95
CA ASP A 86 -8.92 13.75 0.39
C ASP A 86 -8.62 14.63 -0.85
N GLU A 87 -7.35 15.02 -1.00
CA GLU A 87 -6.77 15.52 -2.23
C GLU A 87 -6.51 14.41 -3.25
N VAL A 88 -6.35 14.83 -4.51
CA VAL A 88 -5.86 13.99 -5.61
C VAL A 88 -4.55 14.56 -6.14
N PHE A 89 -3.47 13.79 -6.01
CA PHE A 89 -2.19 14.03 -6.65
C PHE A 89 -2.12 13.32 -8.00
N LEU A 90 -1.56 13.99 -9.01
CA LEU A 90 -1.38 13.49 -10.37
C LEU A 90 0.07 13.67 -10.85
N GLY A 91 0.66 12.60 -11.36
CA GLY A 91 2.01 12.58 -11.90
C GLY A 91 2.12 13.24 -13.28
N GLY A 92 3.06 14.16 -13.44
CA GLY A 92 3.44 14.73 -14.73
C GLY A 92 4.42 13.83 -15.49
N GLY A 93 4.42 13.98 -16.82
CA GLY A 93 5.50 13.47 -17.66
C GLY A 93 6.85 14.16 -17.38
N ARG A 94 7.87 13.81 -18.17
CA ARG A 94 9.27 14.21 -17.96
C ARG A 94 9.53 15.70 -17.76
N ASP A 95 8.90 16.53 -18.58
CA ASP A 95 9.06 17.99 -18.58
C ASP A 95 7.77 18.71 -18.15
N GLN A 96 6.89 17.98 -17.46
CA GLN A 96 5.62 18.48 -16.95
C GLN A 96 5.62 18.44 -15.42
N PRO A 97 5.25 19.54 -14.73
CA PRO A 97 5.07 19.53 -13.28
C PRO A 97 4.02 18.50 -12.84
N ASP A 98 4.19 17.95 -11.64
CA ASP A 98 3.14 17.19 -10.98
C ASP A 98 2.02 18.14 -10.50
N ALA A 99 0.85 17.61 -10.18
CA ALA A 99 -0.28 18.41 -9.73
C ALA A 99 -0.98 17.85 -8.49
N LEU A 100 -1.54 18.74 -7.68
CA LEU A 100 -2.38 18.41 -6.53
C LEU A 100 -3.71 19.18 -6.62
N PHE A 101 -4.80 18.48 -6.35
CA PHE A 101 -6.15 19.03 -6.39
C PHE A 101 -6.91 18.73 -5.10
N SER A 102 -7.39 19.76 -4.42
CA SER A 102 -8.20 19.62 -3.20
C SER A 102 -9.67 19.81 -3.51
N TYR A 103 -10.53 19.07 -2.80
CA TYR A 103 -11.97 19.20 -2.97
C TYR A 103 -12.50 20.41 -2.20
N SER A 104 -13.00 21.41 -2.91
CA SER A 104 -13.68 22.54 -2.28
C SER A 104 -15.17 22.23 -2.09
N ALA A 105 -15.59 21.92 -0.86
CA ALA A 105 -17.00 21.73 -0.52
C ALA A 105 -17.87 22.95 -0.82
N LEU A 106 -17.31 24.16 -0.66
CA LEU A 106 -17.99 25.41 -1.00
C LEU A 106 -18.31 25.52 -2.50
N LEU A 107 -17.37 25.07 -3.36
CA LEU A 107 -17.53 25.12 -4.81
C LEU A 107 -18.12 23.83 -5.40
N GLY A 108 -18.19 22.76 -4.61
CA GLY A 108 -18.61 21.43 -5.03
C GLY A 108 -17.68 20.79 -6.08
N ARG A 109 -16.40 21.17 -6.12
CA ARG A 109 -15.44 20.74 -7.14
C ARG A 109 -14.00 20.77 -6.65
N PHE A 110 -13.14 20.04 -7.36
CA PHE A 110 -11.69 20.11 -7.17
C PHE A 110 -11.10 21.45 -7.65
N VAL A 111 -10.12 21.94 -6.91
CA VAL A 111 -9.34 23.14 -7.21
C VAL A 111 -7.87 22.77 -7.19
N ASN A 112 -7.12 23.23 -8.20
CA ASN A 112 -5.67 23.02 -8.24
C ASN A 112 -5.02 23.78 -7.07
N GLN A 113 -4.30 23.05 -6.23
CA GLN A 113 -3.54 23.57 -5.09
C GLN A 113 -2.04 23.34 -5.24
N SER A 114 -1.54 22.95 -6.43
CA SER A 114 -0.12 22.65 -6.63
C SER A 114 0.83 23.78 -6.19
N ALA A 115 0.40 25.04 -6.31
CA ALA A 115 1.21 26.21 -5.93
C ALA A 115 1.41 26.35 -4.41
N ASP A 116 0.54 25.71 -3.61
CA ASP A 116 0.58 25.76 -2.15
C ASP A 116 1.50 24.68 -1.56
N HIS A 117 2.12 23.86 -2.40
CA HIS A 117 3.06 22.80 -2.04
C HIS A 117 4.41 22.99 -2.78
N ASP A 118 5.47 22.35 -2.29
CA ASP A 118 6.71 22.20 -3.05
C ASP A 118 6.79 20.81 -3.69
N LEU A 119 6.16 20.70 -4.85
CA LEU A 119 6.15 19.49 -5.67
C LEU A 119 7.22 19.55 -6.77
N SER A 120 8.29 20.30 -6.54
CA SER A 120 9.38 20.38 -7.50
C SER A 120 9.99 19.00 -7.72
N LYS A 121 10.35 18.73 -8.98
CA LYS A 121 10.99 17.50 -9.41
C LYS A 121 12.11 17.80 -10.42
N PRO A 122 13.09 16.89 -10.60
CA PRO A 122 14.12 17.05 -11.62
C PRO A 122 13.52 17.20 -13.03
N SER A 123 14.21 17.93 -13.91
CA SER A 123 13.89 17.93 -15.34
C SER A 123 14.08 16.54 -15.95
N SER A 124 13.28 16.19 -16.96
CA SER A 124 13.33 14.88 -17.62
C SER A 124 13.03 13.69 -16.69
N ASP A 125 12.06 13.85 -15.77
CA ASP A 125 11.72 12.82 -14.77
C ASP A 125 10.20 12.58 -14.68
N ALA A 126 9.70 11.52 -15.32
CA ALA A 126 8.28 11.18 -15.27
C ALA A 126 7.88 10.52 -13.95
N THR A 127 6.68 10.83 -13.48
CA THR A 127 6.09 10.30 -12.23
C THR A 127 5.09 9.22 -12.57
N MET A 128 5.43 7.96 -12.31
CA MET A 128 4.70 6.80 -12.85
C MET A 128 3.82 6.07 -11.83
N GLY A 129 4.14 6.19 -10.55
CA GLY A 129 3.36 5.62 -9.46
C GLY A 129 3.59 6.37 -8.15
N GLY A 130 2.81 6.04 -7.14
CA GLY A 130 2.99 6.61 -5.81
C GLY A 130 1.98 6.09 -4.82
N VAL A 131 2.19 6.47 -3.57
CA VAL A 131 1.32 6.15 -2.43
C VAL A 131 1.42 7.26 -1.39
N SER A 132 0.38 7.40 -0.58
CA SER A 132 0.35 8.29 0.57
C SER A 132 0.38 7.46 1.86
N VAL A 133 1.26 7.83 2.78
CA VAL A 133 1.46 7.15 4.08
C VAL A 133 2.23 8.08 5.01
N ASP A 134 1.93 8.07 6.31
CA ASP A 134 2.70 8.78 7.33
C ASP A 134 3.98 7.99 7.64
N VAL A 135 5.11 8.41 7.06
CA VAL A 135 6.39 7.68 7.12
C VAL A 135 7.10 7.94 8.44
N ASP A 136 7.08 9.18 8.92
CA ASP A 136 7.81 9.61 10.12
C ASP A 136 6.97 9.60 11.41
N ARG A 137 5.69 9.22 11.30
CA ARG A 137 4.71 9.11 12.40
C ARG A 137 4.42 10.44 13.10
N ASP A 138 4.52 11.56 12.40
CA ASP A 138 4.14 12.87 12.94
C ASP A 138 2.62 13.17 12.81
N GLY A 139 1.89 12.24 12.19
CA GLY A 139 0.46 12.24 11.93
C GLY A 139 0.07 12.96 10.64
N TRP A 140 1.01 13.58 9.92
CA TRP A 140 0.76 14.16 8.60
C TRP A 140 1.01 13.11 7.53
N THR A 141 0.08 13.00 6.59
CA THR A 141 0.25 12.02 5.51
C THR A 141 1.32 12.52 4.54
N ASP A 142 2.35 11.71 4.32
CA ASP A 142 3.42 11.99 3.36
C ASP A 142 3.11 11.40 1.99
N LEU A 143 3.96 11.72 1.01
CA LEU A 143 3.84 11.24 -0.36
C LEU A 143 5.13 10.53 -0.80
N ILE A 144 5.00 9.27 -1.21
CA ILE A 144 6.08 8.49 -1.83
C ILE A 144 5.77 8.31 -3.30
N LEU A 145 6.73 8.61 -4.18
CA LEU A 145 6.57 8.58 -5.63
C LEU A 145 7.60 7.66 -6.29
N ALA A 146 7.12 6.84 -7.22
CA ALA A 146 7.96 6.13 -8.19
C ALA A 146 8.18 7.02 -9.41
N ARG A 147 9.42 7.44 -9.62
CA ARG A 147 9.87 8.23 -10.77
C ARG A 147 10.91 7.45 -11.59
N GLU A 148 11.21 7.96 -12.78
CA GLU A 148 12.30 7.41 -13.60
C GLU A 148 13.66 7.49 -12.91
N SER A 149 13.87 8.55 -12.13
CA SER A 149 15.11 8.78 -11.38
C SER A 149 15.24 7.96 -10.10
N GLY A 150 14.16 7.32 -9.62
CA GLY A 150 14.14 6.51 -8.40
C GLY A 150 12.84 6.64 -7.60
N VAL A 151 12.90 6.24 -6.33
CA VAL A 151 11.82 6.41 -5.36
C VAL A 151 12.07 7.70 -4.59
N TRP A 152 11.06 8.56 -4.52
CA TRP A 152 11.10 9.87 -3.88
C TRP A 152 10.15 9.94 -2.71
N LEU A 153 10.57 10.60 -1.63
CA LEU A 153 9.76 10.91 -0.46
C LEU A 153 9.58 12.42 -0.36
N TYR A 154 8.34 12.87 -0.21
CA TYR A 154 7.94 14.24 0.10
C TYR A 154 7.24 14.23 1.44
N LEU A 155 7.88 14.81 2.46
CA LEU A 155 7.29 14.91 3.78
C LEU A 155 6.24 16.03 3.80
N ASN A 156 5.18 15.82 4.55
CA ASN A 156 4.16 16.81 4.80
C ASN A 156 4.38 17.47 6.15
N SER A 157 4.75 18.76 6.14
CA SER A 157 4.87 19.52 7.38
C SER A 157 3.72 20.51 7.50
N SER A 158 2.78 20.20 8.38
CA SER A 158 1.68 21.12 8.74
C SER A 158 0.79 21.53 7.56
N GLY A 159 0.37 20.57 6.73
CA GLY A 159 -0.50 20.83 5.59
C GLY A 159 0.23 21.14 4.29
N ARG A 160 1.56 21.02 4.27
CA ARG A 160 2.39 21.36 3.12
C ARG A 160 3.41 20.26 2.84
N LEU A 161 3.22 19.59 1.70
CA LEU A 161 4.21 18.71 1.07
C LEU A 161 5.43 19.53 0.59
N GLY A 162 6.63 19.04 0.86
CA GLY A 162 7.87 19.67 0.39
C GLY A 162 9.15 18.86 0.61
N ASP A 163 10.29 19.47 0.28
CA ASP A 163 11.65 18.93 0.46
C ASP A 163 11.84 17.51 -0.09
N GLY A 164 11.28 17.26 -1.29
CA GLY A 164 11.36 15.97 -1.96
C GLY A 164 12.79 15.45 -2.08
N ARG A 165 13.05 14.24 -1.57
CA ARG A 165 14.36 13.58 -1.65
C ARG A 165 14.27 12.18 -2.24
N THR A 166 15.32 11.76 -2.96
CA THR A 166 15.45 10.37 -3.40
C THR A 166 15.80 9.49 -2.19
N ILE A 167 14.97 8.49 -1.92
CA ILE A 167 15.19 7.51 -0.84
C ILE A 167 15.77 6.19 -1.37
N PHE A 168 15.55 5.89 -2.65
CA PHE A 168 16.11 4.70 -3.28
C PHE A 168 16.30 4.89 -4.78
N LYS A 169 17.37 4.33 -5.33
CA LYS A 169 17.62 4.31 -6.77
C LYS A 169 17.83 2.87 -7.23
N PRO A 170 16.91 2.34 -8.06
CA PRO A 170 17.09 1.04 -8.69
C PRO A 170 18.40 0.92 -9.47
N GLU A 171 18.86 -0.30 -9.68
CA GLU A 171 20.05 -0.54 -10.48
C GLU A 171 19.87 -0.17 -11.96
N ALA A 172 20.97 -0.01 -12.68
CA ALA A 172 20.96 0.48 -14.06
C ALA A 172 20.15 -0.43 -14.99
N GLY A 173 19.11 0.13 -15.61
CA GLY A 173 18.18 -0.60 -16.49
C GLY A 173 16.87 -1.01 -15.84
N THR A 174 16.70 -0.69 -14.56
CA THR A 174 15.44 -0.80 -13.84
C THR A 174 14.89 0.59 -13.57
N THR A 175 13.58 0.71 -13.69
CA THR A 175 12.78 1.89 -13.39
C THR A 175 11.77 1.51 -12.30
N ALA A 176 11.68 2.31 -11.24
CA ALA A 176 10.65 2.13 -10.23
C ALA A 176 9.29 2.46 -10.85
N LEU A 177 8.33 1.53 -10.76
CA LEU A 177 7.03 1.67 -11.42
C LEU A 177 5.90 1.96 -10.43
N SER A 178 5.83 1.20 -9.35
CA SER A 178 4.87 1.43 -8.26
C SER A 178 5.50 1.11 -6.92
N VAL A 179 4.91 1.64 -5.85
CA VAL A 179 5.37 1.47 -4.47
C VAL A 179 4.22 0.95 -3.64
N THR A 180 4.47 -0.07 -2.83
CA THR A 180 3.51 -0.67 -1.90
C THR A 180 4.06 -0.53 -0.48
N PRO A 181 3.46 0.28 0.39
CA PRO A 181 3.89 0.39 1.77
C PRO A 181 3.33 -0.74 2.63
N GLY A 182 4.03 -1.09 3.70
CA GLY A 182 3.60 -2.02 4.74
C GLY A 182 4.61 -2.06 5.87
N ASP A 183 4.40 -2.91 6.87
CA ASP A 183 5.36 -3.17 7.95
C ASP A 183 5.66 -4.67 7.90
N VAL A 184 6.67 -5.07 7.12
CA VAL A 184 6.90 -6.49 6.80
C VAL A 184 7.70 -7.21 7.86
N ASN A 185 8.41 -6.47 8.71
CA ASN A 185 9.24 -6.99 9.78
C ASN A 185 8.67 -6.73 11.19
N ALA A 186 7.46 -6.17 11.27
CA ALA A 186 6.73 -5.85 12.49
C ALA A 186 7.49 -4.93 13.47
N ASP A 187 8.36 -4.04 12.95
CA ASP A 187 9.10 -3.08 13.76
C ASP A 187 8.34 -1.76 13.97
N GLY A 188 7.17 -1.64 13.35
CA GLY A 188 6.28 -0.49 13.38
C GLY A 188 6.58 0.55 12.31
N HIS A 189 7.69 0.43 11.55
CA HIS A 189 8.13 1.33 10.49
C HIS A 189 7.57 0.98 9.13
N VAL A 190 7.44 2.01 8.29
CA VAL A 190 6.96 1.83 6.92
C VAL A 190 8.09 1.25 6.11
N ASP A 191 7.93 0.01 5.70
CA ASP A 191 8.70 -0.66 4.67
C ASP A 191 8.05 -0.46 3.30
N LEU A 192 8.83 -0.66 2.23
CA LEU A 192 8.36 -0.50 0.86
C LEU A 192 8.69 -1.71 0.01
N TYR A 193 7.69 -2.25 -0.66
CA TYR A 193 7.92 -3.05 -1.87
C TYR A 193 7.83 -2.16 -3.11
N VAL A 194 8.95 -2.03 -3.81
CA VAL A 194 9.09 -1.23 -5.03
C VAL A 194 9.01 -2.16 -6.23
N SER A 195 7.94 -2.06 -6.99
CA SER A 195 7.78 -2.81 -8.24
C SER A 195 8.70 -2.22 -9.31
N GLY A 196 9.61 -3.03 -9.82
CA GLY A 196 10.52 -2.61 -10.89
C GLY A 196 10.05 -3.03 -12.26
N TYR A 197 10.33 -2.17 -13.23
CA TYR A 197 10.12 -2.43 -14.64
C TYR A 197 11.39 -2.12 -15.41
N ILE A 198 11.61 -2.79 -16.54
CA ILE A 198 12.77 -2.49 -17.39
C ILE A 198 12.69 -1.06 -17.92
N SER A 199 13.82 -0.35 -17.94
CA SER A 199 13.85 1.01 -18.49
C SER A 199 13.48 1.00 -19.98
N ASN A 200 12.74 2.03 -20.42
CA ASN A 200 12.14 2.05 -21.77
C ASN A 200 13.19 1.94 -22.89
N ASP A 201 14.38 2.51 -22.71
CA ASP A 201 15.51 2.44 -23.65
C ASP A 201 16.06 1.02 -23.84
N ARG A 202 15.73 0.09 -22.94
CA ARG A 202 16.13 -1.32 -22.99
C ARG A 202 14.99 -2.26 -23.41
N VAL A 203 13.82 -1.73 -23.75
CA VAL A 203 12.70 -2.52 -24.27
C VAL A 203 13.00 -2.96 -25.71
N GLU A 204 13.16 -4.26 -25.95
CA GLU A 204 13.46 -4.83 -27.27
C GLU A 204 12.21 -5.42 -27.95
N GLY A 205 11.21 -5.87 -27.18
CA GLY A 205 9.92 -6.32 -27.71
C GLY A 205 9.14 -7.23 -26.75
N GLN A 206 7.82 -7.34 -26.97
CA GLN A 206 6.94 -8.10 -26.08
C GLN A 206 7.18 -9.62 -26.10
N THR A 207 7.79 -10.15 -27.16
CA THR A 207 7.98 -11.60 -27.35
C THR A 207 9.11 -12.20 -26.53
N ILE A 208 9.96 -11.38 -25.89
CA ILE A 208 11.14 -11.85 -25.14
C ILE A 208 10.95 -11.86 -23.62
N PHE A 209 9.80 -11.43 -23.09
CA PHE A 209 9.44 -11.49 -21.66
C PHE A 209 9.30 -12.93 -21.09
N THR A 210 9.63 -13.95 -21.88
CA THR A 210 9.72 -15.36 -21.46
C THR A 210 11.13 -15.80 -21.07
N ARG A 211 12.13 -14.90 -21.18
CA ARG A 211 13.52 -15.10 -20.80
C ARG A 211 13.84 -14.28 -19.54
N PRO A 212 15.00 -14.47 -18.88
CA PRO A 212 15.49 -13.55 -17.85
C PRO A 212 15.67 -12.14 -18.45
N TYR A 213 14.60 -11.36 -18.39
CA TYR A 213 14.43 -10.10 -19.10
C TYR A 213 13.39 -9.30 -18.33
N GLY A 214 13.71 -8.05 -18.02
CA GLY A 214 12.88 -7.21 -17.17
C GLY A 214 13.72 -6.38 -16.20
N GLY A 215 13.02 -5.56 -15.43
CA GLY A 215 13.58 -4.88 -14.27
C GLY A 215 13.70 -5.80 -13.05
N TYR A 216 14.10 -5.22 -11.93
CA TYR A 216 14.14 -5.88 -10.62
C TYR A 216 13.22 -5.16 -9.65
N SER A 217 12.46 -5.89 -8.88
CA SER A 217 11.71 -5.32 -7.75
C SER A 217 12.56 -5.34 -6.49
N TYR A 218 12.21 -4.49 -5.52
CA TYR A 218 12.99 -4.29 -4.31
C TYR A 218 12.10 -4.32 -3.06
N LEU A 219 12.60 -4.91 -1.98
CA LEU A 219 12.07 -4.72 -0.64
C LEU A 219 13.02 -3.81 0.12
N LEU A 220 12.50 -2.70 0.62
CA LEU A 220 13.23 -1.69 1.36
C LEU A 220 12.68 -1.64 2.79
N LEU A 221 13.56 -1.86 3.77
CA LEU A 221 13.19 -1.71 5.19
C LEU A 221 13.37 -0.26 5.61
N GLY A 222 12.32 0.33 6.16
CA GLY A 222 12.31 1.72 6.62
C GLY A 222 12.78 1.87 8.07
N ASP A 223 13.09 3.11 8.47
CA ASP A 223 13.36 3.44 9.86
C ASP A 223 12.59 4.69 10.33
N ALA A 224 12.82 5.09 11.58
CA ALA A 224 12.13 6.24 12.19
C ALA A 224 12.47 7.59 11.54
N ALA A 225 13.56 7.66 10.78
CA ALA A 225 13.99 8.87 10.08
C ALA A 225 13.48 8.91 8.63
N GLY A 226 12.72 7.91 8.20
CA GLY A 226 12.31 7.75 6.81
C GLY A 226 13.49 7.44 5.88
N ASP A 227 14.56 6.84 6.42
CA ASP A 227 15.65 6.27 5.63
C ASP A 227 15.36 4.79 5.35
N PHE A 228 15.86 4.29 4.22
CA PHE A 228 15.49 2.98 3.69
C PHE A 228 16.72 2.13 3.35
N THR A 229 16.69 0.86 3.73
CA THR A 229 17.75 -0.12 3.46
C THR A 229 17.23 -1.23 2.55
N ASP A 230 17.93 -1.48 1.44
CA ASP A 230 17.60 -2.60 0.54
C ASP A 230 17.84 -3.95 1.24
N ALA A 231 16.75 -4.68 1.46
CA ALA A 231 16.73 -6.01 2.06
C ALA A 231 16.31 -7.11 1.07
N THR A 232 16.21 -6.78 -0.22
CA THR A 232 15.65 -7.65 -1.27
C THR A 232 16.32 -9.03 -1.33
N GLU A 233 17.65 -9.08 -1.28
CA GLU A 233 18.41 -10.34 -1.29
C GLU A 233 18.28 -11.10 0.02
N LEU A 234 18.32 -10.38 1.15
CA LEU A 234 18.20 -10.96 2.48
C LEU A 234 16.86 -11.69 2.66
N TRP A 235 15.79 -11.11 2.11
CA TRP A 235 14.43 -11.65 2.17
C TRP A 235 14.10 -12.61 1.02
N GLY A 236 15.09 -12.98 0.19
CA GLY A 236 14.91 -13.96 -0.89
C GLY A 236 14.04 -13.49 -2.05
N LEU A 237 13.79 -12.18 -2.17
CA LEU A 237 12.93 -11.58 -3.19
C LEU A 237 13.69 -11.16 -4.46
N ARG A 238 15.02 -11.35 -4.51
CA ARG A 238 15.84 -10.93 -5.66
C ARG A 238 15.47 -11.73 -6.90
N ARG A 239 14.77 -11.09 -7.83
CA ARG A 239 14.38 -11.67 -9.11
C ARG A 239 14.30 -10.63 -10.21
N GLN A 240 14.75 -11.02 -11.40
CA GLN A 240 14.61 -10.21 -12.61
C GLN A 240 13.28 -10.52 -13.29
N HIS A 241 12.30 -9.65 -13.12
CA HIS A 241 11.01 -9.73 -13.79
C HIS A 241 10.29 -8.38 -13.73
N ASN A 242 9.64 -7.99 -14.83
CA ASN A 242 8.78 -6.81 -14.83
C ASN A 242 7.60 -7.02 -13.89
N THR A 243 7.40 -6.05 -12.99
CA THR A 243 6.33 -6.05 -12.01
C THR A 243 5.52 -4.77 -12.14
N PHE A 244 4.19 -4.88 -12.20
CA PHE A 244 3.30 -3.73 -12.27
C PHE A 244 2.95 -3.19 -10.89
N THR A 245 2.52 -4.07 -10.00
CA THR A 245 2.04 -3.71 -8.67
C THR A 245 2.13 -4.89 -7.72
N ALA A 246 2.03 -4.60 -6.43
CA ALA A 246 1.93 -5.59 -5.37
C ALA A 246 0.91 -5.14 -4.32
N VAL A 247 0.55 -6.06 -3.44
CA VAL A 247 -0.24 -5.82 -2.24
C VAL A 247 0.40 -6.59 -1.10
N LEU A 248 0.49 -5.96 0.07
CA LEU A 248 0.83 -6.60 1.33
C LEU A 248 -0.44 -6.88 2.11
N ALA A 249 -0.64 -8.12 2.52
CA ALA A 249 -1.81 -8.54 3.30
C ALA A 249 -1.50 -9.82 4.08
N ASP A 250 -1.96 -9.92 5.32
CA ASP A 250 -1.93 -11.17 6.08
C ASP A 250 -3.01 -12.11 5.52
N ILE A 251 -2.61 -13.10 4.70
CA ILE A 251 -3.55 -13.98 3.97
C ILE A 251 -3.91 -15.22 4.80
N ASP A 252 -3.00 -15.67 5.65
CA ASP A 252 -3.16 -16.88 6.45
C ASP A 252 -3.44 -16.63 7.95
N ASP A 253 -3.65 -15.37 8.34
CA ASP A 253 -4.07 -14.93 9.69
C ASP A 253 -2.99 -15.26 10.74
N ASP A 254 -1.70 -15.17 10.36
CA ASP A 254 -0.56 -15.40 11.25
C ASP A 254 0.07 -14.11 11.82
N GLY A 255 -0.39 -12.96 11.36
CA GLY A 255 0.00 -11.63 11.84
C GLY A 255 1.06 -10.94 11.01
N ASP A 256 1.66 -11.64 10.04
CA ASP A 256 2.70 -11.10 9.18
C ASP A 256 2.14 -10.84 7.77
N PRO A 257 2.37 -9.67 7.16
CA PRO A 257 1.83 -9.41 5.82
C PRO A 257 2.57 -10.24 4.77
N ASP A 258 1.82 -11.08 4.06
CA ASP A 258 2.28 -11.76 2.85
C ASP A 258 2.33 -10.80 1.67
N LEU A 259 3.21 -11.09 0.71
CA LEU A 259 3.39 -10.29 -0.49
C LEU A 259 2.72 -10.95 -1.71
N VAL A 260 1.74 -10.26 -2.30
CA VAL A 260 1.06 -10.65 -3.53
C VAL A 260 1.51 -9.75 -4.67
N VAL A 261 2.10 -10.33 -5.72
CA VAL A 261 2.74 -9.59 -6.82
C VAL A 261 2.01 -9.83 -8.14
N ALA A 262 1.66 -8.75 -8.84
CA ALA A 262 1.12 -8.77 -10.19
C ALA A 262 2.20 -8.39 -11.21
N GLN A 263 2.57 -9.35 -12.05
CA GLN A 263 3.68 -9.24 -13.00
C GLN A 263 3.21 -9.13 -14.46
N ASP A 264 4.14 -8.74 -15.33
CA ASP A 264 3.89 -8.52 -16.77
C ASP A 264 3.46 -9.80 -17.52
N THR A 265 3.98 -10.97 -17.14
CA THR A 265 3.76 -12.24 -17.86
C THR A 265 3.33 -13.41 -16.97
N GLY A 266 2.04 -13.43 -16.63
CA GLY A 266 1.27 -14.68 -16.73
C GLY A 266 0.80 -15.35 -15.45
N HIS A 267 1.19 -14.89 -14.26
CA HIS A 267 0.56 -15.30 -13.01
C HIS A 267 0.77 -14.29 -11.89
N VAL A 268 -0.15 -14.28 -10.93
CA VAL A 268 0.06 -13.65 -9.64
C VAL A 268 0.97 -14.55 -8.83
N GLU A 269 2.00 -13.98 -8.23
CA GLU A 269 2.89 -14.68 -7.32
C GLU A 269 2.57 -14.28 -5.88
N ILE A 270 2.62 -15.24 -4.97
CA ILE A 270 2.39 -15.01 -3.55
C ILE A 270 3.62 -15.51 -2.81
N TRP A 271 4.17 -14.63 -1.98
CA TRP A 271 5.29 -14.90 -1.11
C TRP A 271 4.79 -14.88 0.32
N ARG A 272 4.91 -16.03 0.98
CA ARG A 272 4.54 -16.15 2.39
C ARG A 272 5.61 -15.52 3.27
N ASN A 273 5.21 -14.65 4.19
CA ASN A 273 6.07 -14.17 5.27
C ASN A 273 6.08 -15.20 6.42
N ASN A 274 7.24 -15.52 7.00
CA ASN A 274 7.32 -16.54 8.08
C ASN A 274 8.26 -16.11 9.22
N ASP A 275 8.48 -14.79 9.38
CA ASP A 275 9.39 -14.27 10.40
C ASP A 275 8.83 -14.39 11.84
#